data_AF-A0AAN7X4Q6-F1
#
_entry.id   AF-A0AAN7X4Q6-F1
#
_cell.length_a   1.000
_cell.length_b   1.000
_cell.length_c   1.000
_cell.angle_alpha   90.00
_cell.angle_beta   90.00
_cell.angle_gamma   90.00
#
_symmetry.space_group_name_H-M   'P 1'
#
loop_
_entity.id
_entity.type
_entity.pdbx_description
1 polymer ?
#
loop_
_entity_poly.entity_id
_entity_poly.type
_entity_poly.pdbx_seq_one_letter_code
_entity_poly.pdbx_strand_id
1 'polypeptide(L)'
;MFWRKDGEELHDNVDQGETLPNHDGSFQMSVDLDVPAGDWGKYQCVFQLSGVGDKVLVLDSAEIKTNTGNPLLLIIGAAVAALLLLLIAGIGFLVYRRRNANKNSPSPASSAELTQLNQPSQ
;
A
#
# COMPACT_ATOMS: atom_id res chain seq x y z
N MET A 1 -19.16 -10.66 29.02
CA MET A 1 -18.06 -11.08 28.13
C MET A 1 -16.85 -11.33 29.01
N PHE A 2 -16.09 -12.39 28.77
CA PHE A 2 -14.93 -12.72 29.61
C PHE A 2 -13.87 -13.47 28.79
N TRP A 3 -12.65 -13.50 29.31
CA TRP A 3 -11.54 -14.25 28.73
C TRP A 3 -11.42 -15.63 29.34
N ARG A 4 -11.06 -16.62 28.53
CA ARG A 4 -10.57 -17.92 28.96
C ARG A 4 -9.17 -18.16 28.44
N LYS A 5 -8.38 -18.93 29.20
CA LYS A 5 -7.12 -19.51 28.76
C LYS A 5 -7.14 -20.99 29.07
N ASP A 6 -6.87 -21.81 28.05
CA ASP A 6 -6.84 -23.28 28.20
C ASP A 6 -8.13 -23.87 28.84
N GLY A 7 -9.27 -23.19 28.67
CA GLY A 7 -10.58 -23.58 29.19
C GLY A 7 -10.96 -22.97 30.54
N GLU A 8 -10.04 -22.34 31.25
CA GLU A 8 -10.29 -21.67 32.54
C GLU A 8 -10.55 -20.18 32.35
N GLU A 9 -11.51 -19.64 33.10
CA GLU A 9 -11.83 -18.21 33.08
C GLU A 9 -10.70 -17.38 33.72
N LEU A 10 -10.32 -16.31 33.04
CA LEU A 10 -9.29 -15.38 33.48
C LEU A 10 -9.92 -14.15 34.13
N HIS A 11 -9.45 -13.84 35.33
CA HIS A 11 -9.80 -12.61 36.05
C HIS A 11 -8.61 -11.65 36.21
N ASP A 12 -7.38 -12.15 36.13
CA ASP A 12 -6.16 -11.35 36.29
C ASP A 12 -5.73 -10.69 34.98
N ASN A 13 -5.29 -9.44 35.06
CA ASN A 13 -4.83 -8.63 33.91
C ASN A 13 -5.87 -8.51 32.79
N VAL A 14 -7.15 -8.59 33.16
CA VAL A 14 -8.28 -8.39 32.27
C VAL A 14 -8.95 -7.07 32.66
N ASP A 15 -9.02 -6.15 31.71
CA ASP A 15 -9.66 -4.86 31.90
C ASP A 15 -11.08 -4.91 31.30
N GLN A 16 -12.10 -4.84 32.15
CA GLN A 16 -13.48 -4.72 31.68
C GLN A 16 -13.78 -3.27 31.31
N GLY A 17 -14.13 -3.04 30.06
CA GLY A 17 -14.63 -1.75 29.60
C GLY A 17 -16.07 -1.49 30.01
N GLU A 18 -16.51 -0.25 29.83
CA GLU A 18 -17.91 0.13 30.03
C GLU A 18 -18.81 -0.43 28.92
N THR A 19 -20.06 -0.74 29.27
CA THR A 19 -21.09 -1.03 28.26
C THR A 19 -21.70 0.27 27.78
N LEU A 20 -21.44 0.65 26.54
CA LEU A 20 -21.91 1.91 25.95
C LEU A 20 -23.13 1.68 25.06
N PRO A 21 -24.16 2.54 25.14
CA PRO A 21 -25.29 2.49 24.22
C PRO A 21 -24.93 3.08 22.85
N ASN A 22 -25.45 2.46 21.79
CA ASN A 22 -25.37 2.96 20.41
C ASN A 22 -26.65 3.73 20.03
N HIS A 23 -26.56 4.55 18.98
CA HIS A 23 -27.69 5.36 18.50
C HIS A 23 -28.87 4.55 17.95
N ASP A 24 -28.64 3.29 17.56
CA ASP A 24 -29.65 2.37 17.01
C ASP A 24 -30.36 1.53 18.08
N GLY A 25 -30.06 1.78 19.37
CA GLY A 25 -30.62 1.03 20.49
C GLY A 25 -29.88 -0.27 20.82
N SER A 26 -28.79 -0.59 20.12
CA SER A 26 -27.86 -1.66 20.50
C SER A 26 -26.86 -1.18 21.56
N PHE A 27 -26.04 -2.10 22.07
CA PHE A 27 -24.96 -1.81 23.02
C PHE A 27 -23.63 -2.36 22.50
N GLN A 28 -22.54 -1.67 22.85
CA GLN A 28 -21.18 -2.16 22.70
C GLN A 28 -20.57 -2.44 24.08
N MET A 29 -19.73 -3.46 24.16
CA MET A 29 -18.97 -3.80 25.37
C MET A 29 -17.55 -4.23 24.97
N SER A 30 -16.56 -3.97 25.81
CA SER A 30 -15.17 -4.44 25.62
C SER A 30 -14.66 -5.18 26.85
N VAL A 31 -13.72 -6.09 26.62
CA VAL A 31 -12.95 -6.75 27.67
C VAL A 31 -11.55 -6.94 27.11
N ASP A 32 -10.61 -6.19 27.64
CA ASP A 32 -9.29 -5.98 27.06
C ASP A 32 -8.27 -6.86 27.80
N LEU A 33 -7.36 -7.49 27.05
CA LEU A 33 -6.33 -8.39 27.57
C LEU A 33 -5.09 -8.31 26.68
N ASP A 34 -3.94 -8.05 27.29
CA ASP A 34 -2.65 -8.09 26.61
C ASP A 34 -2.13 -9.53 26.49
N VAL A 35 -2.08 -10.04 25.25
CA VAL A 35 -1.66 -11.42 24.98
C VAL A 35 -0.26 -11.47 24.35
N PRO A 36 0.71 -12.17 24.95
CA PRO A 36 2.02 -12.40 24.34
C PRO A 36 1.88 -13.11 22.99
N ALA A 37 2.61 -12.64 21.96
CA ALA A 37 2.51 -13.15 20.57
C ALA A 37 2.61 -14.68 20.42
N GLY A 38 3.36 -15.36 21.30
CA GLY A 38 3.53 -16.81 21.26
C GLY A 38 2.35 -17.62 21.80
N ASP A 39 1.38 -16.99 22.45
CA ASP A 39 0.31 -17.69 23.17
C ASP A 39 -1.10 -17.41 22.62
N TRP A 40 -1.25 -16.71 21.49
CA TRP A 40 -2.56 -16.26 20.98
C TRP A 40 -3.60 -17.38 20.90
N GLY A 41 -3.24 -18.54 20.38
CA GLY A 41 -4.15 -19.68 20.22
C GLY A 41 -4.65 -20.34 21.52
N LYS A 42 -4.12 -19.94 22.69
CA LYS A 42 -4.55 -20.47 24.00
C LYS A 42 -5.69 -19.65 24.61
N TYR A 43 -5.93 -18.44 24.11
CA TYR A 43 -6.91 -17.51 24.66
C TYR A 43 -8.20 -17.49 23.85
N GLN A 44 -9.32 -17.39 24.54
CA GLN A 44 -10.66 -17.34 23.96
C GLN A 44 -11.47 -16.23 24.61
N CYS A 45 -12.13 -15.40 23.80
CA CYS A 45 -13.12 -14.46 24.28
C CYS A 45 -14.49 -15.14 24.22
N VAL A 46 -15.20 -15.17 25.34
CA VAL A 46 -16.54 -15.75 25.44
C VAL A 46 -17.56 -14.64 25.64
N PHE A 47 -18.51 -14.57 24.72
CA PHE A 47 -19.62 -13.64 24.73
C PHE A 47 -20.93 -14.40 24.96
N GLN A 48 -21.61 -14.06 26.05
CA GLN A 48 -22.90 -14.64 26.40
C GLN A 48 -23.99 -13.59 26.21
N LEU A 49 -25.01 -13.92 25.41
CA LEU A 49 -26.18 -13.09 25.23
C LEU A 49 -27.43 -13.89 25.59
N SER A 50 -28.25 -13.36 26.49
CA SER A 50 -29.48 -14.00 26.93
C SER A 50 -30.36 -14.36 25.73
N GLY A 51 -30.78 -15.61 25.65
CA GLY A 51 -31.66 -16.11 24.57
C GLY A 51 -30.97 -16.47 23.26
N VAL A 52 -29.66 -16.26 23.12
CA VAL A 52 -28.89 -16.56 21.88
C VAL A 52 -27.82 -17.65 22.10
N GLY A 53 -27.59 -18.06 23.35
CA GLY A 53 -26.55 -19.02 23.70
C GLY A 53 -25.16 -18.39 23.65
N ASP A 54 -24.16 -19.18 24.04
CA ASP A 54 -22.77 -18.72 24.16
C ASP A 54 -22.11 -18.65 22.78
N LYS A 55 -21.49 -17.51 22.47
CA LYS A 55 -20.58 -17.35 21.33
C LYS A 55 -19.14 -17.34 21.84
N VAL A 56 -18.32 -18.22 21.29
CA VAL A 56 -16.89 -18.34 21.61
C VAL A 56 -16.09 -17.86 20.41
N LEU A 57 -15.19 -16.91 20.62
CA LEU A 57 -14.22 -16.44 19.63
C LEU A 57 -12.82 -16.86 20.07
N VAL A 58 -12.11 -17.58 19.21
CA VAL A 58 -10.72 -17.95 19.45
C VAL A 58 -9.81 -16.85 18.89
N LEU A 59 -8.73 -16.51 19.60
CA LEU A 59 -7.66 -15.64 19.10
C LEU A 59 -6.79 -16.37 18.06
N ASP A 60 -7.42 -16.91 17.02
CA ASP A 60 -6.71 -17.45 15.86
C ASP A 60 -6.53 -16.34 14.80
N SER A 61 -5.31 -16.19 14.31
CA SER A 61 -4.98 -15.21 13.28
C SER A 61 -5.72 -15.47 11.96
N ALA A 62 -6.17 -16.70 11.70
CA ALA A 62 -7.00 -17.02 10.54
C ALA A 62 -8.47 -16.62 10.73
N GLU A 63 -8.97 -16.57 11.97
CA GLU A 63 -10.37 -16.28 12.29
C GLU A 63 -10.59 -14.77 12.51
N ILE A 64 -9.59 -14.07 13.03
CA ILE A 64 -9.63 -12.63 13.24
C ILE A 64 -9.36 -11.88 11.94
N LYS A 65 -10.43 -11.32 11.37
CA LYS A 65 -10.34 -10.33 10.28
C LYS A 65 -9.84 -9.01 10.83
N THR A 66 -8.53 -8.78 10.78
CA THR A 66 -7.94 -7.50 11.14
C THR A 66 -8.04 -6.52 9.96
N ASN A 67 -8.30 -5.24 10.21
CA ASN A 67 -8.33 -4.17 9.19
C ASN A 67 -6.91 -3.73 8.77
N THR A 68 -5.87 -4.52 9.06
CA THR A 68 -4.46 -4.15 8.89
C THR A 68 -3.98 -4.21 7.42
N GLY A 69 -4.69 -3.53 6.54
CA GLY A 69 -4.14 -3.06 5.27
C GLY A 69 -4.28 -1.55 5.28
N ASN A 70 -3.18 -0.81 5.47
CA ASN A 70 -3.19 0.62 5.16
C ASN A 70 -3.01 0.76 3.64
N PRO A 71 -4.08 0.88 2.84
CA PRO A 71 -3.98 0.90 1.37
C PRO A 71 -3.09 2.06 0.88
N LEU A 72 -2.90 3.06 1.73
CA LEU A 72 -2.13 4.26 1.46
C LEU A 72 -0.65 3.94 1.17
N LEU A 73 -0.04 2.95 1.85
CA LEU A 73 1.34 2.55 1.56
C LEU A 73 1.49 1.89 0.17
N LEU A 74 0.52 1.06 -0.22
CA LEU A 74 0.49 0.45 -1.55
C LEU A 74 0.28 1.50 -2.65
N ILE A 75 -0.60 2.47 -2.41
CA ILE A 75 -0.88 3.57 -3.33
C ILE A 75 0.36 4.46 -3.51
N ILE A 76 1.05 4.82 -2.42
CA ILE A 76 2.30 5.59 -2.48
C ILE A 76 3.36 4.83 -3.29
N GLY A 77 3.54 3.53 -3.02
CA GLY A 77 4.50 2.70 -3.75
C GLY A 77 4.23 2.67 -5.26
N ALA A 78 2.97 2.48 -5.65
CA ALA A 78 2.56 2.47 -7.05
C ALA A 78 2.78 3.83 -7.75
N ALA A 79 2.47 4.94 -7.08
CA ALA A 79 2.66 6.28 -7.62
C ALA A 79 4.13 6.61 -7.88
N VAL A 80 5.03 6.26 -6.94
CA VAL A 80 6.47 6.45 -7.10
C VAL A 80 7.01 5.63 -8.27
N ALA A 81 6.60 4.36 -8.39
CA ALA A 81 7.01 3.51 -9.50
C ALA A 81 6.57 4.08 -10.87
N ALA A 82 5.32 4.56 -10.96
CA ALA A 82 4.81 5.16 -12.19
C ALA A 82 5.57 6.44 -12.59
N LEU A 83 5.89 7.31 -11.62
CA LEU A 83 6.70 8.52 -11.85
C LEU A 83 8.09 8.18 -12.39
N LEU A 84 8.76 7.19 -11.81
CA LEU A 84 10.07 6.74 -12.28
C LEU A 84 10.02 6.21 -13.72
N LEU A 85 8.99 5.42 -14.06
CA LEU A 85 8.81 4.90 -15.41
C LEU A 85 8.58 6.03 -16.45
N LEU A 86 7.78 7.04 -16.10
CA LEU A 86 7.55 8.20 -16.97
C LEU A 86 8.81 9.03 -17.20
N LEU A 87 9.64 9.21 -16.17
CA LEU A 87 10.92 9.89 -16.29
C LEU A 87 11.88 9.14 -17.22
N ILE A 88 11.99 7.82 -17.06
CA ILE A 88 12.84 6.98 -17.91
C ILE A 88 12.36 7.04 -19.36
N ALA A 89 11.05 6.92 -19.59
CA ALA A 89 10.46 7.00 -20.94
C ALA A 89 10.67 8.39 -21.57
N GLY A 90 10.50 9.46 -20.81
CA GLY A 90 10.72 10.84 -21.26
C GLY A 90 12.17 11.09 -21.67
N ILE A 91 13.13 10.67 -20.84
CA ILE A 91 14.57 10.76 -21.16
C ILE A 91 14.89 9.94 -22.42
N GLY A 92 14.39 8.70 -22.49
CA GLY A 92 14.57 7.83 -23.66
C GLY A 92 14.04 8.46 -24.95
N PHE A 93 12.85 9.06 -24.90
CA PHE A 93 12.24 9.76 -26.04
C PHE A 93 13.05 10.99 -26.48
N LEU A 94 13.54 11.79 -25.53
CA LEU A 94 14.38 12.96 -25.83
C LEU A 94 15.70 12.54 -26.52
N VAL A 95 16.35 11.49 -26.03
CA VAL A 95 17.58 10.95 -26.64
C VAL A 95 17.29 10.39 -28.04
N TYR A 96 16.20 9.65 -28.21
CA TYR A 96 15.78 9.13 -29.51
C TYR A 96 15.56 10.25 -30.53
N ARG A 97 14.83 11.31 -30.15
CA ARG A 97 14.54 12.44 -31.04
C ARG A 97 15.81 13.21 -31.42
N ARG A 98 16.74 13.42 -30.49
CA ARG A 98 18.05 14.05 -30.79
C ARG A 98 18.86 13.24 -31.79
N ARG A 99 18.90 11.90 -31.63
CA ARG A 99 19.61 11.03 -32.58
C ARG A 99 18.98 11.03 -33.97
N ASN A 100 17.65 11.11 -34.06
CA ASN A 100 16.95 11.16 -35.35
C ASN A 100 17.13 12.52 -36.06
N ALA A 101 17.15 13.63 -35.30
CA ALA A 101 17.46 14.95 -35.86
C ALA A 101 18.88 15.02 -36.43
N ASN A 102 19.88 14.44 -35.76
CA ASN A 102 21.26 14.40 -36.27
C ASN A 102 21.44 13.52 -37.50
N LYS A 103 20.58 12.51 -37.72
CA LYS A 103 20.60 11.68 -38.94
C LYS A 103 19.99 12.39 -40.15
N ASN A 104 19.14 13.39 -39.94
CA ASN A 104 18.40 14.10 -40.99
C ASN A 104 18.98 15.49 -41.32
N SER A 105 20.15 15.88 -40.78
CA SER A 105 20.84 17.09 -41.24
C SER A 105 21.31 16.92 -42.68
N PRO A 106 20.96 17.84 -43.61
CA PRO A 106 21.50 17.80 -44.97
C PRO A 106 23.01 18.02 -44.90
N SER A 107 23.77 17.20 -45.64
CA SER A 107 25.16 17.50 -45.99
C SER A 107 25.22 18.91 -46.61
N PRO A 108 26.26 19.74 -46.34
CA PRO A 108 26.38 21.04 -46.98
C PRO A 108 26.52 20.82 -48.50
N ALA A 109 25.44 21.09 -49.24
CA ALA A 109 25.47 21.12 -50.69
C ALA A 109 26.22 22.39 -51.12
N SER A 110 27.28 22.17 -51.92
CA SER A 110 27.89 23.11 -52.86
C SER A 110 28.29 24.49 -52.33
N SER A 111 29.54 24.61 -51.88
CA SER A 111 30.31 25.87 -51.95
C SER A 111 31.43 25.79 -53.00
N ALA A 112 31.38 24.84 -53.93
CA ALA A 112 32.42 24.64 -54.95
C ALA A 112 32.10 25.26 -56.32
N GLU A 113 30.89 25.80 -56.55
CA GLU A 113 30.54 26.44 -57.83
C GLU A 113 30.79 27.96 -57.89
N LEU A 114 31.18 28.62 -56.80
CA LEU A 114 31.47 30.06 -56.80
C LEU A 114 32.92 30.43 -57.19
N THR A 115 33.74 29.46 -57.57
CA THR A 115 35.15 29.70 -57.97
C THR A 115 35.34 29.81 -59.49
N GLN A 116 34.32 29.52 -60.31
CA GLN A 116 34.40 29.54 -61.79
C GLN A 116 33.98 30.87 -62.44
N LEU A 117 34.08 32.01 -61.75
CA LEU A 117 33.79 33.33 -62.35
C LEU A 117 34.86 34.39 -62.06
N ASN A 118 36.13 34.02 -61.83
CA ASN A 118 37.19 35.01 -61.79
C ASN A 118 38.53 34.46 -62.29
N GLN A 119 38.65 34.28 -63.60
CA GLN A 119 39.92 34.12 -64.29
C GLN A 119 40.22 35.41 -65.07
N PRO A 120 41.30 36.15 -64.78
CA PRO A 120 41.79 37.21 -65.64
C PRO A 120 42.70 36.66 -66.75
N SER A 121 42.59 37.26 -67.92
CA SER A 121 43.34 37.02 -69.15
C SER A 121 44.84 37.30 -69.03
N GLN A 122 45.66 36.38 -69.53
CA GLN A 122 46.99 36.61 -70.12
C GLN A 122 47.06 35.82 -71.42
#